data_AF-A0A6J2JLE2-F1
#
_entry.id   AF-A0A6J2JLE2-F1
#
_cell.length_a   1.000
_cell.length_b   1.000
_cell.length_c   1.000
_cell.angle_alpha   90.00
_cell.angle_beta   90.00
_cell.angle_gamma   90.00
#
_symmetry.space_group_name_H-M   'P 1'
#
loop_
_entity.id
_entity.type
_entity.pdbx_description
1 polymer ?
#
loop_
_entity_poly.entity_id
_entity_poly.type
_entity_poly.pdbx_seq_one_letter_code
_entity_poly.pdbx_strand_id
1 'polypeptide(L)'
;MYASCFLLGTVIVGVVSFPQLFETKKFKIGIEYDNSLPMTGGSDRFRHRNNYDPFFVTVNATVKKGFVISYLEVTATVDALGEVDFNLIRGQSGSKSVAFQLVSNHSDFLAYSYLTYGIREEEYRKIKNIISLPMTNNGIKLNQNWLAISMFIVTYLLNVILK
;
A
#
# COMPACT_ATOMS: atom_id res chain seq x y z
N MET A 1 50.24 16.69 -5.75
CA MET A 1 50.06 15.41 -5.03
C MET A 1 49.07 15.48 -3.87
N TYR A 2 48.99 16.57 -3.09
CA TYR A 2 48.08 16.63 -1.93
C TYR A 2 46.58 16.82 -2.27
N ALA A 3 46.26 17.44 -3.40
CA ALA A 3 44.87 17.68 -3.83
C ALA A 3 44.10 16.38 -4.15
N SER A 4 44.79 15.38 -4.71
CA SER A 4 44.19 14.08 -5.06
C SER A 4 43.85 13.23 -3.83
N CYS A 5 44.66 13.31 -2.77
CA CYS A 5 44.37 12.61 -1.51
C CYS A 5 43.20 13.24 -0.74
N PHE A 6 43.01 14.56 -0.84
CA PHE A 6 41.91 15.25 -0.18
C PHE A 6 40.55 14.94 -0.82
N LEU A 7 40.50 14.83 -2.15
CA LEU A 7 39.32 14.40 -2.90
C LEU A 7 38.94 12.93 -2.64
N LEU A 8 39.93 12.05 -2.48
CA LEU A 8 39.68 10.66 -2.07
C LEU A 8 39.12 10.59 -0.64
N GLY A 9 39.63 11.42 0.27
CA GLY A 9 39.14 11.51 1.64
C GLY A 9 37.67 11.95 1.74
N THR A 10 37.24 12.93 0.94
CA THR A 10 35.85 13.41 0.96
C THR A 10 34.88 12.40 0.35
N VAL A 11 35.28 11.66 -0.69
CA VAL A 11 34.46 10.58 -1.27
C VAL A 11 34.31 9.41 -0.28
N ILE A 12 35.37 9.02 0.42
CA ILE A 12 35.31 7.93 1.40
C ILE A 12 34.41 8.30 2.59
N VAL A 13 34.49 9.53 3.11
CA VAL A 13 33.61 9.97 4.21
C VAL A 13 32.14 10.04 3.78
N GLY A 14 31.84 10.41 2.53
CA GLY A 14 30.48 10.41 1.99
C GLY A 14 29.87 8.99 1.88
N VAL A 15 30.66 7.99 1.50
CA VAL A 15 30.18 6.59 1.35
C VAL A 15 30.01 5.91 2.71
N VAL A 16 30.86 6.23 3.69
CA VAL A 16 30.81 5.59 5.04
C VAL A 16 29.71 6.18 5.92
N SER A 17 29.14 7.34 5.55
CA SER A 17 28.22 8.11 6.42
C SER A 17 26.83 8.32 5.82
N PHE A 18 26.38 7.49 4.87
CA PHE A 18 24.97 7.50 4.49
C PHE A 18 24.16 6.83 5.62
N PRO A 19 23.40 7.57 6.44
CA PRO A 19 22.50 6.93 7.38
C PRO A 19 21.53 6.07 6.58
N GLN A 20 21.30 4.84 7.04
CA GLN A 20 20.30 3.98 6.45
C GLN A 20 18.93 4.62 6.70
N LEU A 21 18.43 5.36 5.71
CA LEU A 21 17.16 6.05 5.77
C LEU A 21 16.05 5.00 5.62
N PHE A 22 15.08 5.04 6.52
CA PHE A 22 13.91 4.17 6.48
C PHE A 22 12.66 5.00 6.23
N GLU A 23 11.78 4.54 5.35
CA GLU A 23 10.49 5.14 5.08
C GLU A 23 9.38 4.29 5.72
N THR A 24 8.46 4.93 6.44
CA THR A 24 7.33 4.25 7.07
C THR A 24 6.01 4.68 6.42
N LYS A 25 5.25 3.71 5.91
CA LYS A 25 3.93 3.88 5.31
C LYS A 25 2.87 3.29 6.22
N LYS A 26 1.74 3.99 6.34
CA LYS A 26 0.58 3.56 7.12
C LYS A 26 -0.60 3.31 6.19
N PHE A 27 -1.23 2.17 6.35
CA PHE A 27 -2.38 1.72 5.60
C PHE A 27 -3.55 1.50 6.56
N LYS A 28 -4.72 2.02 6.21
CA LYS A 28 -5.97 1.80 6.94
C LYS A 28 -7.04 1.33 5.98
N ILE A 29 -7.64 0.17 6.26
CA ILE A 29 -8.64 -0.45 5.37
C ILE A 29 -9.82 -0.95 6.20
N GLY A 30 -11.02 -0.61 5.74
CA GLY A 30 -12.28 -0.93 6.39
C GLY A 30 -13.05 0.34 6.76
N ILE A 31 -13.99 0.19 7.68
CA ILE A 31 -14.81 1.30 8.17
C ILE A 31 -14.51 1.46 9.64
N GLU A 32 -14.08 2.65 10.05
CA GLU A 32 -13.88 2.98 11.45
C GLU A 32 -15.25 3.31 12.08
N TYR A 33 -15.66 2.51 13.07
CA TYR A 33 -16.84 2.78 13.90
C TYR A 33 -16.39 3.23 15.29
N ASP A 34 -17.13 4.14 15.94
CA ASP A 34 -16.78 4.69 17.26
C ASP A 34 -16.54 3.62 18.34
N ASN A 35 -17.25 2.49 18.28
CA ASN A 35 -17.11 1.38 19.23
C ASN A 35 -16.10 0.31 18.80
N SER A 36 -15.25 0.60 17.80
CA SER A 36 -14.25 -0.36 17.33
C SER A 36 -13.12 -0.49 18.34
N LEU A 37 -12.95 -1.67 18.90
CA LEU A 37 -11.93 -1.95 19.91
C LEU A 37 -10.75 -2.70 19.28
N PRO A 38 -9.51 -2.47 19.75
CA PRO A 38 -8.36 -3.25 19.31
C PRO A 38 -8.54 -4.73 19.70
N MET A 39 -8.37 -5.63 18.74
CA MET A 39 -8.63 -7.06 18.90
C MET A 39 -7.34 -7.86 18.99
N THR A 40 -6.61 -7.91 17.89
CA THR A 40 -5.39 -8.71 17.69
C THR A 40 -4.46 -7.92 16.82
N GLY A 41 -3.19 -7.93 17.18
CA GLY A 41 -2.14 -7.36 16.36
C GLY A 41 -0.93 -8.26 16.39
N GLY A 42 -0.03 -8.00 15.46
CA GLY A 42 1.25 -8.64 15.38
C GLY A 42 2.23 -7.70 14.71
N SER A 43 3.50 -7.89 15.01
CA SER A 43 4.58 -7.20 14.33
C SER A 43 5.67 -8.20 14.03
N ASP A 44 6.32 -8.02 12.90
CA ASP A 44 7.49 -8.80 12.54
C ASP A 44 8.43 -7.95 11.68
N ARG A 45 9.66 -8.42 11.57
CA ARG A 45 10.74 -7.73 10.86
C ARG A 45 11.55 -8.73 10.08
N PHE A 46 11.45 -8.60 8.76
CA PHE A 46 12.19 -9.40 7.82
C PHE A 46 13.38 -8.62 7.28
N ARG A 47 14.51 -9.32 7.19
CA ARG A 47 15.69 -8.86 6.47
C ARG A 47 16.09 -9.97 5.52
N HIS A 48 16.23 -9.64 4.25
CA HIS A 48 16.73 -10.57 3.25
C HIS A 48 17.85 -9.93 2.46
N ARG A 49 18.63 -10.75 1.75
CA ARG A 49 19.61 -10.24 0.80
C ARG A 49 18.84 -9.79 -0.44
N ASN A 50 18.96 -8.52 -0.81
CA ASN A 50 18.27 -8.02 -2.01
C ASN A 50 18.83 -8.71 -3.24
N ASN A 51 17.96 -9.39 -3.96
CA ASN A 51 18.29 -9.94 -5.26
C ASN A 51 17.49 -9.24 -6.37
N TYR A 52 16.92 -8.05 -6.07
CA TYR A 52 15.98 -7.31 -6.91
C TYR A 52 14.65 -8.04 -7.17
N ASP A 53 14.36 -9.08 -6.40
CA ASP A 53 13.08 -9.80 -6.45
C ASP A 53 12.09 -9.22 -5.43
N PRO A 54 10.80 -9.06 -5.78
CA PRO A 54 9.79 -8.58 -4.85
C PRO A 54 9.58 -9.59 -3.71
N PHE A 55 9.50 -9.08 -2.49
CA PHE A 55 9.29 -9.86 -1.28
C PHE A 55 7.83 -9.80 -0.86
N PHE A 56 7.23 -10.97 -0.59
CA PHE A 56 5.81 -11.10 -0.28
C PHE A 56 5.61 -11.61 1.15
N VAL A 57 4.95 -10.82 1.99
CA VAL A 57 4.52 -11.24 3.33
C VAL A 57 3.01 -11.36 3.33
N THR A 58 2.50 -12.56 3.56
CA THR A 58 1.05 -12.79 3.73
C THR A 58 0.73 -12.95 5.20
N VAL A 59 -0.20 -12.13 5.69
CA VAL A 59 -0.60 -12.11 7.09
C VAL A 59 -2.09 -12.43 7.17
N ASN A 60 -2.45 -13.37 8.03
CA ASN A 60 -3.84 -13.66 8.36
C ASN A 60 -4.19 -13.05 9.72
N ALA A 61 -5.01 -12.01 9.69
CA ALA A 61 -5.54 -11.35 10.87
C ALA A 61 -6.89 -11.97 11.27
N THR A 62 -7.09 -12.23 12.57
CA THR A 62 -8.30 -12.88 13.09
C THR A 62 -8.83 -12.16 14.31
N VAL A 63 -10.14 -11.98 14.44
CA VAL A 63 -10.72 -11.33 15.64
C VAL A 63 -11.15 -12.33 16.71
N LYS A 64 -11.31 -11.82 17.93
CA LYS A 64 -11.84 -12.58 19.06
C LYS A 64 -13.28 -13.06 18.77
N LYS A 65 -13.67 -14.18 19.38
CA LYS A 65 -15.02 -14.75 19.25
C LYS A 65 -16.09 -13.73 19.71
N GLY A 66 -17.15 -13.58 18.92
CA GLY A 66 -18.23 -12.62 19.18
C GLY A 66 -18.00 -11.22 18.59
N PHE A 67 -16.86 -11.00 17.93
CA PHE A 67 -16.53 -9.76 17.23
C PHE A 67 -16.35 -10.02 15.73
N VAL A 68 -16.47 -8.95 14.96
CA VAL A 68 -16.19 -8.91 13.52
C VAL A 68 -15.23 -7.76 13.23
N ILE A 69 -14.41 -7.93 12.18
CA ILE A 69 -13.41 -6.93 11.77
C ILE A 69 -14.13 -5.68 11.28
N SER A 70 -13.79 -4.56 11.88
CA SER A 70 -14.28 -3.22 11.55
C SER A 70 -13.35 -2.58 10.51
N TYR A 71 -12.09 -2.39 10.91
CA TYR A 71 -10.98 -1.96 10.07
C TYR A 71 -9.66 -2.59 10.53
N LEU A 72 -8.66 -2.53 9.66
CA LEU A 72 -7.31 -2.99 9.87
C LEU A 72 -6.36 -1.80 9.69
N GLU A 73 -5.45 -1.62 10.64
CA GLU A 73 -4.36 -0.65 10.55
C GLU A 73 -3.04 -1.40 10.39
N VAL A 74 -2.29 -1.09 9.33
CA VAL A 74 -0.99 -1.69 9.03
C VAL A 74 0.03 -0.60 8.85
N THR A 75 1.11 -0.66 9.61
CA THR A 75 2.28 0.18 9.46
C THR A 75 3.40 -0.69 8.89
N ALA A 76 3.97 -0.29 7.76
CA ALA A 76 5.11 -0.97 7.15
C ALA A 76 6.26 0.01 7.00
N THR A 77 7.48 -0.46 7.28
CA THR A 77 8.72 0.32 7.19
C THR A 77 9.70 -0.42 6.29
N VAL A 78 10.20 0.29 5.28
CA VAL A 78 11.20 -0.18 4.32
C VAL A 78 12.38 0.78 4.26
N ASP A 79 13.43 0.39 3.53
CA ASP A 79 14.51 1.31 3.16
C ASP A 79 13.96 2.50 2.35
N ALA A 80 14.65 3.64 2.35
CA ALA A 80 14.18 4.87 1.69
C ALA A 80 14.07 4.80 0.16
N LEU A 81 14.68 3.79 -0.47
CA LEU A 81 14.51 3.49 -1.91
C LEU A 81 13.52 2.35 -2.15
N GLY A 82 12.98 1.79 -1.07
CA GLY A 82 12.05 0.67 -1.08
C GLY A 82 10.61 1.13 -1.34
N GLU A 83 9.89 0.31 -2.09
CA GLU A 83 8.46 0.47 -2.29
C GLU A 83 7.71 -0.59 -1.49
N VAL A 84 6.56 -0.22 -0.91
CA VAL A 84 5.66 -1.16 -0.24
C VAL A 84 4.26 -0.95 -0.77
N ASP A 85 3.70 -2.03 -1.30
CA ASP A 85 2.30 -2.11 -1.65
C ASP A 85 1.55 -2.99 -0.65
N PHE A 86 0.37 -2.52 -0.29
CA PHE A 86 -0.58 -3.28 0.52
C PHE A 86 -1.67 -3.84 -0.39
N ASN A 87 -1.88 -5.16 -0.34
CA ASN A 87 -2.92 -5.85 -1.09
C ASN A 87 -3.82 -6.65 -0.15
N LEU A 88 -5.13 -6.37 -0.18
CA LEU A 88 -6.12 -7.19 0.50
C LEU A 88 -6.44 -8.43 -0.34
N ILE A 89 -5.99 -9.62 0.10
CA ILE A 89 -6.21 -10.87 -0.64
C ILE A 89 -7.59 -11.45 -0.36
N ARG A 90 -8.01 -11.43 0.91
CA ARG A 90 -9.26 -12.08 1.32
C ARG A 90 -9.88 -11.40 2.53
N GLY A 91 -11.21 -11.32 2.50
CA GLY A 91 -12.01 -10.80 3.61
C GLY A 91 -12.42 -9.35 3.38
N GLN A 92 -13.37 -8.91 4.18
CA GLN A 92 -13.96 -7.56 4.12
C GLN A 92 -14.41 -7.15 5.53
N SER A 93 -14.78 -5.88 5.71
CA SER A 93 -15.43 -5.43 6.94
C SER A 93 -16.64 -6.33 7.26
N GLY A 94 -16.79 -6.72 8.53
CA GLY A 94 -17.75 -7.71 8.99
C GLY A 94 -17.26 -9.17 8.98
N SER A 95 -16.06 -9.45 8.48
CA SER A 95 -15.47 -10.80 8.48
C SER A 95 -14.80 -11.12 9.82
N LYS A 96 -14.69 -12.42 10.17
CA LYS A 96 -13.97 -12.88 11.38
C LYS A 96 -12.46 -13.03 11.16
N SER A 97 -12.04 -13.11 9.91
CA SER A 97 -10.65 -13.22 9.48
C SER A 97 -10.48 -12.47 8.16
N VAL A 98 -9.33 -11.82 8.03
CA VAL A 98 -8.88 -11.08 6.84
C VAL A 98 -7.44 -11.48 6.56
N ALA A 99 -7.15 -11.83 5.31
CA ALA A 99 -5.80 -12.05 4.84
C ALA A 99 -5.37 -10.89 3.95
N PHE A 100 -4.23 -10.30 4.28
CA PHE A 100 -3.59 -9.26 3.49
C PHE A 100 -2.16 -9.64 3.16
N GLN A 101 -1.62 -8.99 2.14
CA GLN A 101 -0.27 -9.17 1.69
C GLN A 101 0.43 -7.84 1.59
N LEU A 102 1.65 -7.80 2.09
CA LEU A 102 2.60 -6.72 1.88
C LEU A 102 3.58 -7.17 0.82
N VAL A 103 3.73 -6.35 -0.23
CA VAL A 103 4.71 -6.55 -1.28
C VAL A 103 5.76 -5.46 -1.13
N SER A 104 6.98 -5.86 -0.77
CA SER A 104 8.12 -4.94 -0.72
C SER A 104 8.98 -5.14 -1.95
N ASN A 105 9.28 -4.06 -2.66
CA ASN A 105 10.20 -4.07 -3.79
C ASN A 105 11.37 -3.12 -3.50
N HIS A 106 12.53 -3.41 -4.08
CA HIS A 106 13.73 -2.57 -3.97
C HIS A 106 14.18 -2.28 -2.51
N SER A 107 13.87 -3.16 -1.56
CA SER A 107 14.30 -3.05 -0.17
C SER A 107 14.82 -4.37 0.37
N ASP A 108 15.85 -4.29 1.21
CA ASP A 108 16.49 -5.42 1.90
C ASP A 108 15.79 -5.71 3.24
N PHE A 109 14.87 -4.82 3.62
CA PHE A 109 14.33 -4.72 4.95
C PHE A 109 12.83 -4.42 4.89
N LEU A 110 12.02 -5.26 5.53
CA LEU A 110 10.60 -4.98 5.72
C LEU A 110 10.24 -5.21 7.18
N ALA A 111 9.97 -4.14 7.91
CA ALA A 111 9.29 -4.24 9.19
C ALA A 111 7.81 -3.94 8.99
N TYR A 112 6.93 -4.69 9.65
CA TYR A 112 5.52 -4.33 9.68
C TYR A 112 4.93 -4.56 11.07
N SER A 113 3.90 -3.80 11.35
CA SER A 113 3.04 -3.94 12.51
C SER A 113 1.61 -3.80 12.03
N TYR A 114 0.74 -4.70 12.43
CA TYR A 114 -0.68 -4.60 12.15
C TYR A 114 -1.49 -4.69 13.43
N LEU A 115 -2.60 -3.96 13.44
CA LEU A 115 -3.59 -4.01 14.50
C LEU A 115 -4.97 -4.10 13.87
N THR A 116 -5.69 -5.14 14.29
CA THR A 116 -7.06 -5.39 13.84
C THR A 116 -8.01 -4.80 14.84
N TYR A 117 -8.96 -4.01 14.36
CA TYR A 117 -10.02 -3.46 15.17
C TYR A 117 -11.32 -4.19 14.88
N GLY A 118 -12.11 -4.43 15.92
CA GLY A 118 -13.34 -5.18 15.82
C GLY A 118 -14.46 -4.56 16.62
N ILE A 119 -15.67 -4.79 16.15
CA ILE A 119 -16.93 -4.42 16.79
C ILE A 119 -17.71 -5.70 17.11
N ARG A 120 -18.56 -5.67 18.15
CA ARG A 120 -19.40 -6.83 18.49
C ARG A 120 -20.30 -7.20 17.33
N GLU A 121 -20.46 -8.49 17.08
CA GLU A 121 -21.25 -9.01 15.94
C GLU A 121 -22.71 -8.50 15.97
N GLU A 122 -23.29 -8.39 17.17
CA GLU A 122 -24.64 -7.86 17.39
C GLU A 122 -24.77 -6.38 17.03
N GLU A 123 -23.78 -5.56 17.40
CA GLU A 123 -23.76 -4.12 17.08
C GLU A 123 -23.54 -3.90 15.58
N TYR A 124 -22.62 -4.66 14.99
CA TYR A 124 -22.38 -4.63 13.55
C TYR A 124 -23.64 -4.97 12.75
N ARG A 125 -24.42 -5.96 13.22
CA ARG A 125 -25.68 -6.35 12.57
C ARG A 125 -26.71 -5.21 12.58
N LYS A 126 -26.80 -4.46 13.68
CA LYS A 126 -27.70 -3.29 13.79
C LYS A 126 -27.31 -2.20 12.80
N ILE A 127 -26.00 -1.94 12.66
CA ILE A 127 -25.46 -0.89 11.79
C ILE A 127 -25.56 -1.28 10.31
N LYS A 128 -25.20 -2.53 9.95
CA LYS A 128 -25.25 -3.02 8.57
C LYS A 128 -26.64 -2.96 7.97
N ASN A 129 -27.68 -3.19 8.79
CA ASN A 129 -29.07 -3.11 8.33
C ASN A 129 -29.51 -1.70 7.91
N ILE A 130 -28.78 -0.67 8.35
CA ILE A 130 -29.07 0.74 8.01
C ILE A 130 -28.37 1.12 6.69
N ILE A 131 -27.34 0.37 6.27
CA ILE A 131 -26.54 0.65 5.08
C ILE A 131 -26.72 -0.48 4.05
N SER A 132 -27.95 -0.65 3.54
CA SER A 132 -28.15 -1.30 2.24
C SER A 132 -27.99 -0.23 1.16
N LEU A 133 -26.75 0.15 0.84
CA LEU A 133 -26.51 0.94 -0.36
C LEU A 133 -26.80 0.02 -1.55
N PRO A 134 -27.76 0.36 -2.43
CA PRO A 134 -27.99 -0.42 -3.63
C PRO A 134 -26.71 -0.36 -4.49
N MET A 135 -26.03 -1.51 -4.63
CA MET A 135 -24.99 -1.68 -5.62
C MET A 135 -25.64 -1.59 -7.01
N THR A 136 -25.63 -0.41 -7.60
CA THR A 136 -25.83 -0.26 -9.05
C THR A 136 -24.52 -0.70 -9.70
N ASN A 137 -24.44 -1.99 -9.99
CA ASN A 137 -23.41 -2.52 -10.87
C ASN A 137 -23.86 -2.28 -12.31
N ASN A 138 -23.18 -1.39 -13.03
CA ASN A 138 -23.03 -1.45 -14.47
C ASN A 138 -21.86 -0.57 -14.94
N GLY A 139 -20.73 -1.23 -15.23
CA GLY A 139 -19.97 -1.04 -16.47
C GLY A 139 -19.04 0.16 -16.57
N ILE A 140 -17.73 -0.10 -16.47
CA ILE A 140 -16.71 0.77 -17.07
C ILE A 140 -16.89 0.71 -18.60
N LYS A 141 -16.97 1.88 -19.26
CA LYS A 141 -16.08 2.32 -20.35
C LYS A 141 -16.77 3.31 -21.29
N LEU A 142 -16.27 4.55 -21.29
CA LEU A 142 -15.72 5.23 -22.47
C LEU A 142 -15.46 6.70 -22.11
N ASN A 143 -14.22 7.05 -21.78
CA ASN A 143 -13.75 8.40 -22.08
C ASN A 143 -12.23 8.46 -22.15
N GLN A 144 -11.67 8.13 -23.30
CA GLN A 144 -10.34 8.57 -23.71
C GLN A 144 -10.18 8.26 -25.19
N ASN A 145 -10.55 9.22 -26.05
CA ASN A 145 -10.12 9.24 -27.45
C ASN A 145 -10.15 10.64 -28.10
N TRP A 146 -10.47 11.71 -27.36
CA TRP A 146 -10.48 13.07 -27.91
C TRP A 146 -9.07 13.55 -28.32
N LEU A 147 -8.05 13.23 -27.52
CA LEU A 147 -6.67 13.65 -27.81
C LEU A 147 -6.13 12.98 -29.08
N ALA A 148 -6.43 11.70 -29.31
CA ALA A 148 -6.03 10.99 -30.53
C ALA A 148 -6.72 11.56 -31.79
N ILE A 149 -8.02 11.88 -31.70
CA ILE A 149 -8.78 12.49 -32.79
C ILE A 149 -8.24 13.90 -33.11
N SER A 150 -7.90 14.69 -32.09
CA SER A 150 -7.32 16.02 -32.30
C SER A 150 -5.96 15.99 -33.00
N MET A 151 -5.13 14.98 -32.73
CA MET A 151 -3.82 14.83 -33.36
C MET A 151 -3.91 14.46 -34.85
N PHE A 152 -4.91 13.65 -35.24
CA PHE A 152 -5.21 13.33 -36.64
C PHE A 152 -5.71 14.55 -37.43
N ILE A 153 -6.53 15.40 -36.82
CA ILE A 153 -7.04 16.61 -37.48
C ILE A 153 -5.92 17.62 -37.72
N VAL A 154 -5.03 17.81 -36.74
CA VAL A 154 -3.89 18.74 -36.86
C VAL A 154 -2.91 18.27 -37.94
N THR A 155 -2.59 16.97 -37.99
CA THR A 155 -1.69 16.42 -39.02
C THR A 155 -2.30 16.48 -40.41
N TYR A 156 -3.61 16.25 -40.56
CA TYR A 156 -4.30 16.41 -41.83
C TYR A 156 -4.30 17.88 -42.32
N LEU A 157 -4.60 18.84 -41.42
CA LEU A 157 -4.60 20.27 -41.75
C LEU A 157 -3.21 20.79 -42.15
N LEU A 158 -2.16 20.35 -41.45
CA LEU A 158 -0.77 20.69 -41.81
C LEU A 158 -0.42 20.18 -43.22
N ASN A 159 -0.87 18.98 -43.59
CA ASN A 159 -0.58 18.39 -44.89
C ASN A 159 -1.34 19.06 -46.06
N VAL A 160 -2.49 19.70 -45.77
CA VAL A 160 -3.25 20.50 -46.75
C VAL A 160 -2.65 21.90 -46.93
N ILE A 161 -2.05 22.49 -45.90
CA ILE A 161 -1.41 23.81 -45.95
C ILE A 161 -0.01 23.78 -46.60
N LEU A 162 0.68 22.63 -46.53
CA LEU A 162 2.02 22.42 -47.10
C LEU A 162 2.02 21.96 -48.57
N LYS A 163 0.86 21.95 -49.23
CA LYS A 163 0.69 21.79 -50.69
C LYS A 163 0.28 23.11 -51.32
#